data_AF-A0A6P3HUL0-F1
#
_entry.id   AF-A0A6P3HUL0-F1
#
_cell.length_a   1.000
_cell.length_b   1.000
_cell.length_c   1.000
_cell.angle_alpha   90.00
_cell.angle_beta   90.00
_cell.angle_gamma   90.00
#
_symmetry.space_group_name_H-M   'P 1'
#
loop_
_entity.id
_entity.type
_entity.pdbx_description
1 polymer ?
#
loop_
_entity_poly.entity_id
_entity_poly.type
_entity_poly.pdbx_seq_one_letter_code
_entity_poly.pdbx_strand_id
1 'polypeptide(L)'
;MVIVFYCNTYYIMVLAWGFYYLVKSFTTTLPWATCGHTWNTPDCVEIFRHEDCANATMANLTCDQLADRRSPVIEFWENKVLRLSEGLEVPGALNWEVTLCLLTCWVLVYFCLTLLALGLPGSQLSTASFGSHAARPPQIVYFTATFPYVVLVVLLVRGVLLPGALDGIIYYLKPDWSKLASPQVWIDAGTQIFFSYAIGLGALTALGSYNRFNNNCYKDAIILALINSGTSFFAGFVVFSILGFMATEQGVHISKVAESGKDPPAPPSPSQASGAAAVPRI
;
A
#
# COMPACT_ATOMS: atom_id res chain seq x y z
N MET A 1 14.04 6.87 19.98
CA MET A 1 15.03 6.75 18.88
C MET A 1 15.10 5.34 18.31
N VAL A 2 15.23 4.28 19.13
CA VAL A 2 15.25 2.88 18.65
C VAL A 2 13.99 2.49 17.85
N ILE A 3 12.80 2.81 18.36
CA ILE A 3 11.52 2.53 17.66
C ILE A 3 11.49 3.23 16.28
N VAL A 4 11.86 4.51 16.25
CA VAL A 4 11.91 5.32 15.03
C VAL A 4 12.87 4.73 14.01
N PHE A 5 14.03 4.21 14.44
CA PHE A 5 14.98 3.54 13.55
C PHE A 5 14.33 2.35 12.83
N TYR A 6 13.72 1.41 13.57
CA TYR A 6 13.06 0.25 12.97
C TYR A 6 11.90 0.63 12.04
N CYS A 7 11.07 1.60 12.45
CA CYS A 7 10.00 2.10 11.59
C CYS A 7 10.56 2.65 10.26
N ASN A 8 11.61 3.49 10.31
CA ASN A 8 12.20 4.05 9.09
C ASN A 8 12.83 2.99 8.19
N THR A 9 13.50 1.97 8.77
CA THR A 9 14.05 0.84 8.00
C THR A 9 12.96 0.06 7.26
N TYR A 10 11.79 -0.13 7.86
CA TYR A 10 10.67 -0.75 7.18
C TYR A 10 10.04 0.17 6.11
N TYR A 11 9.79 1.44 6.45
CA TYR A 11 9.14 2.39 5.53
C TYR A 11 9.96 2.67 4.27
N ILE A 12 11.29 2.75 4.39
CA ILE A 12 12.14 2.96 3.21
C ILE A 12 12.09 1.78 2.24
N MET A 13 11.85 0.55 2.73
CA MET A 13 11.63 -0.62 1.86
C MET A 13 10.32 -0.49 1.07
N VAL A 14 9.26 -0.01 1.70
CA VAL A 14 7.98 0.24 1.00
C VAL A 14 8.16 1.30 -0.08
N LEU A 15 8.92 2.37 0.19
CA LEU A 15 9.28 3.37 -0.81
C LEU A 15 10.11 2.77 -1.95
N ALA A 16 11.06 1.89 -1.64
CA ALA A 16 11.88 1.20 -2.64
C ALA A 16 11.03 0.33 -3.58
N TRP A 17 10.03 -0.39 -3.05
CA TRP A 17 9.07 -1.12 -3.87
C TRP A 17 8.24 -0.18 -4.75
N GLY A 18 7.70 0.91 -4.18
CA GLY A 18 6.97 1.92 -4.97
C GLY A 18 7.82 2.51 -6.09
N PHE A 19 9.08 2.84 -5.81
CA PHE A 19 10.04 3.32 -6.80
C PHE A 19 10.35 2.27 -7.87
N TYR A 20 10.51 1.00 -7.47
CA TYR A 20 10.71 -0.11 -8.41
C TYR A 20 9.54 -0.25 -9.39
N TYR A 21 8.30 -0.25 -8.89
CA TYR A 21 7.09 -0.28 -9.73
C TYR A 21 6.99 0.96 -10.63
N LEU A 22 7.34 2.15 -10.12
CA LEU A 22 7.38 3.36 -10.94
C LEU A 22 8.37 3.21 -12.11
N VAL A 23 9.60 2.76 -11.87
CA VAL A 23 10.59 2.56 -12.93
C VAL A 23 10.11 1.52 -13.96
N LYS A 24 9.51 0.42 -13.50
CA LYS A 24 8.96 -0.62 -14.37
C LYS A 24 7.69 -0.20 -15.11
N SER A 25 7.02 0.87 -14.68
CA SER A 25 5.81 1.40 -15.35
C SER A 25 6.12 2.16 -16.64
N PHE A 26 7.38 2.51 -16.92
CA PHE A 26 7.80 3.17 -18.16
C PHE A 26 7.96 2.21 -19.35
N THR A 27 7.59 0.94 -19.21
CA THR A 27 7.55 -0.02 -20.33
C THR A 27 6.23 0.08 -21.09
N THR A 28 6.24 -0.27 -22.37
CA THR A 28 5.03 -0.27 -23.23
C THR A 28 3.96 -1.24 -22.72
N THR A 29 4.39 -2.44 -22.34
CA THR A 29 3.56 -3.45 -21.67
C THR A 29 4.03 -3.58 -20.24
N LEU A 30 3.11 -3.51 -19.29
CA LEU A 30 3.43 -3.62 -17.87
C LEU A 30 3.91 -5.05 -17.56
N PRO A 31 5.02 -5.25 -16.82
CA PRO A 31 5.56 -6.59 -16.55
C PRO A 31 4.64 -7.50 -15.74
N TRP A 32 3.67 -6.93 -15.03
CA TRP A 32 2.67 -7.63 -14.23
C TRP A 32 1.30 -7.76 -14.93
N ALA A 33 1.19 -7.36 -16.20
CA ALA A 33 -0.05 -7.48 -16.96
C ALA A 33 -0.18 -8.81 -17.71
N THR A 34 0.94 -9.48 -18.01
CA THR A 34 0.95 -10.70 -18.83
C THR A 34 1.72 -11.83 -18.15
N CYS A 35 1.39 -13.06 -18.52
CA CYS A 35 2.16 -14.25 -18.19
C CYS A 35 3.25 -14.51 -19.25
N GLY A 36 4.14 -15.47 -19.01
CA GLY A 36 5.19 -15.88 -19.96
C GLY A 36 6.57 -15.26 -19.73
N HIS A 37 6.78 -14.60 -18.59
CA HIS A 37 8.09 -14.12 -18.18
C HIS A 37 8.88 -15.21 -17.46
N THR A 38 10.20 -15.00 -17.28
CA THR A 38 11.09 -15.99 -16.65
C THR A 38 10.80 -16.27 -15.17
N TRP A 39 10.03 -15.41 -14.53
CA TRP A 39 9.59 -15.57 -13.14
C TRP A 39 8.18 -16.17 -13.01
N ASN A 40 7.50 -16.41 -14.13
CA ASN A 40 6.17 -16.99 -14.11
C ASN A 40 6.21 -18.51 -14.00
N THR A 41 5.26 -19.05 -13.25
CA THR A 41 5.04 -20.50 -13.19
C THR A 41 4.08 -20.94 -14.31
N PRO A 42 3.99 -22.25 -14.59
CA PRO A 42 2.98 -22.79 -15.51
C PRO A 42 1.53 -22.51 -15.08
N ASP A 43 1.31 -22.17 -13.81
CA ASP A 43 -0.02 -21.90 -13.23
C ASP A 43 -0.45 -20.43 -13.36
N CYS A 44 0.36 -19.58 -13.99
CA CYS A 44 0.04 -18.17 -14.25
C CYS A 44 -1.13 -18.03 -15.23
N VAL A 45 -2.14 -17.23 -14.86
CA VAL A 45 -3.28 -16.89 -15.72
C VAL A 45 -3.55 -15.38 -15.71
N GLU A 46 -3.68 -14.79 -16.91
CA GLU A 46 -3.83 -13.33 -17.06
C GLU A 46 -5.21 -12.83 -16.65
N ILE A 47 -6.26 -13.57 -17.01
CA ILE A 47 -7.64 -13.26 -16.69
C ILE A 47 -8.29 -14.56 -16.22
N PHE A 48 -8.70 -14.60 -14.95
CA PHE A 48 -9.59 -15.64 -14.44
C PHE A 48 -11.01 -15.09 -14.48
N ARG A 49 -11.87 -15.65 -15.32
CA ARG A 49 -13.32 -15.42 -15.25
C ARG A 49 -13.99 -16.63 -14.64
N HIS A 50 -14.93 -16.39 -13.74
CA HIS A 50 -15.77 -17.45 -13.20
C HIS A 50 -16.60 -18.18 -14.30
N GLU A 51 -16.72 -17.60 -15.50
CA GLU A 51 -17.30 -18.25 -16.68
C GLU A 51 -16.40 -19.33 -17.28
N ASP A 52 -15.06 -19.17 -17.21
CA ASP A 52 -14.09 -20.16 -17.71
C ASP A 52 -14.18 -21.49 -16.95
N CYS A 53 -14.72 -21.40 -15.74
CA CYS A 53 -15.06 -22.49 -14.84
C CYS A 53 -16.08 -23.47 -15.45
N ALA A 54 -17.03 -22.99 -16.26
CA ALA A 54 -17.97 -23.85 -16.99
C ALA A 54 -17.27 -24.64 -18.11
N ASN A 55 -16.26 -24.03 -18.75
CA ASN A 55 -15.44 -24.67 -19.78
C ASN A 55 -14.36 -25.60 -19.19
N ALA A 56 -13.91 -25.37 -17.96
CA ALA A 56 -12.93 -26.20 -17.27
C ALA A 56 -13.40 -27.65 -17.04
N THR A 57 -14.72 -27.85 -16.95
CA THR A 57 -15.35 -29.18 -16.96
C THR A 57 -14.97 -30.00 -18.21
N MET A 58 -14.67 -29.34 -19.35
CA MET A 58 -14.18 -30.00 -20.57
C MET A 58 -12.68 -30.27 -20.58
N ALA A 59 -11.92 -29.66 -19.66
CA ALA A 59 -10.47 -29.80 -19.53
C ALA A 59 -10.04 -30.70 -18.36
N ASN A 60 -10.97 -31.47 -17.77
CA ASN A 60 -10.74 -32.32 -16.58
C ASN A 60 -10.19 -31.56 -15.34
N LEU A 61 -10.43 -30.25 -15.24
CA LEU A 61 -10.09 -29.44 -14.09
C LEU A 61 -11.35 -29.05 -13.33
N THR A 62 -11.29 -29.12 -12.00
CA THR A 62 -12.36 -28.59 -11.16
C THR A 62 -12.24 -27.07 -11.05
N CYS A 63 -13.37 -26.40 -10.81
CA CYS A 63 -13.39 -24.95 -10.59
C CYS A 63 -12.48 -24.49 -9.46
N ASP A 64 -12.40 -25.27 -8.37
CA ASP A 64 -11.51 -24.97 -7.25
C ASP A 64 -10.04 -24.98 -7.67
N GLN A 65 -9.64 -25.91 -8.54
CA GLN A 65 -8.27 -25.94 -9.08
C GLN A 65 -7.98 -24.81 -10.07
N LEU A 66 -8.99 -24.30 -10.78
CA LEU A 66 -8.82 -23.15 -11.65
C LEU A 66 -8.77 -21.84 -10.84
N ALA A 67 -9.53 -21.76 -9.75
CA ALA A 67 -9.52 -20.63 -8.81
C ALA A 67 -8.22 -20.52 -8.01
N ASP A 68 -7.51 -21.64 -7.82
CA ASP A 68 -6.20 -21.67 -7.15
C ASP A 68 -5.03 -21.20 -8.05
N ARG A 69 -5.30 -20.94 -9.34
CA ARG A 69 -4.32 -20.37 -10.26
C ARG A 69 -3.98 -18.93 -9.91
N ARG A 70 -2.74 -18.53 -10.22
CA ARG A 70 -2.18 -17.25 -9.76
C ARG A 70 -2.19 -16.20 -10.86
N SER A 71 -2.46 -14.96 -10.46
CA SER A 71 -2.41 -13.81 -11.37
C SER A 71 -0.96 -13.39 -11.65
N PRO A 72 -0.68 -12.81 -12.83
CA PRO A 72 0.65 -12.29 -13.15
C PRO A 72 1.10 -11.19 -12.17
N VAL A 73 0.15 -10.49 -11.53
CA VAL A 73 0.43 -9.47 -10.51
C VAL A 73 1.00 -10.10 -9.24
N ILE A 74 0.39 -11.18 -8.76
CA ILE A 74 0.86 -11.92 -7.57
C ILE A 74 2.23 -12.54 -7.85
N GLU A 75 2.39 -13.22 -8.99
CA GLU A 75 3.67 -13.85 -9.31
C GLU A 75 4.78 -12.84 -9.56
N PHE A 76 4.48 -11.70 -10.19
CA PHE A 76 5.47 -10.62 -10.31
C PHE A 76 5.92 -10.13 -8.94
N TRP A 77 4.97 -9.91 -8.01
CA TRP A 77 5.28 -9.48 -6.66
C TRP A 77 6.11 -10.52 -5.88
N GLU A 78 5.68 -11.77 -5.84
CA GLU A 78 6.28 -12.81 -5.01
C GLU A 78 7.57 -13.37 -5.61
N ASN A 79 7.58 -13.70 -6.91
CA ASN A 79 8.70 -14.41 -7.54
C ASN A 79 9.76 -13.46 -8.09
N LYS A 80 9.36 -12.26 -8.57
CA LYS A 80 10.30 -11.30 -9.19
C LYS A 80 10.71 -10.16 -8.26
N VAL A 81 9.78 -9.51 -7.57
CA VAL A 81 10.09 -8.37 -6.69
C VAL A 81 10.64 -8.85 -5.35
N LEU A 82 9.87 -9.64 -4.61
CA LEU A 82 10.26 -10.14 -3.28
C LEU A 82 11.28 -11.27 -3.37
N ARG A 83 11.16 -12.16 -4.38
CA ARG A 83 11.91 -13.41 -4.48
C ARG A 83 11.81 -14.21 -3.18
N LEU A 84 10.57 -14.54 -2.80
CA LEU A 84 10.28 -15.25 -1.56
C LEU A 84 11.12 -16.53 -1.44
N SER A 85 11.77 -16.69 -0.29
CA SER A 85 12.48 -17.91 0.08
C SER A 85 11.55 -18.89 0.79
N GLU A 86 12.02 -20.12 1.02
CA GLU A 86 11.24 -21.17 1.69
C GLU A 86 10.88 -20.84 3.14
N GLY A 87 11.61 -19.93 3.79
CA GLY A 87 11.32 -19.50 5.16
C GLY A 87 12.32 -18.50 5.71
N LEU A 88 12.06 -18.01 6.92
CA LEU A 88 12.88 -16.99 7.59
C LEU A 88 14.33 -17.45 7.83
N GLU A 89 14.54 -18.75 8.02
CA GLU A 89 15.86 -19.36 8.25
C GLU A 89 16.76 -19.34 7.01
N VAL A 90 16.16 -19.18 5.82
CA VAL A 90 16.86 -19.18 4.54
C VAL A 90 16.67 -17.82 3.89
N PRO A 91 17.58 -16.84 4.10
CA PRO A 91 17.40 -15.47 3.61
C PRO A 91 17.43 -15.34 2.08
N GLY A 92 17.76 -16.41 1.35
CA GLY A 92 17.79 -16.43 -0.10
C GLY A 92 18.89 -15.54 -0.70
N ALA A 93 18.71 -15.17 -1.97
CA ALA A 93 19.65 -14.31 -2.69
C ALA A 93 19.15 -12.87 -2.76
N LEU A 94 20.07 -11.92 -2.62
CA LEU A 94 19.76 -10.50 -2.68
C LEU A 94 19.25 -10.10 -4.08
N ASN A 95 18.08 -9.45 -4.13
CA ASN A 95 17.54 -8.89 -5.36
C ASN A 95 18.25 -7.56 -5.67
N TRP A 96 19.19 -7.60 -6.61
CA TRP A 96 20.04 -6.45 -6.93
C TRP A 96 19.24 -5.26 -7.49
N GLU A 97 18.16 -5.49 -8.25
CA GLU A 97 17.34 -4.42 -8.82
C GLU A 97 16.62 -3.63 -7.70
N VAL A 98 16.03 -4.36 -6.74
CA VAL A 98 15.38 -3.75 -5.57
C VAL A 98 16.40 -3.12 -4.62
N THR A 99 17.58 -3.73 -4.47
CA THR A 99 18.67 -3.17 -3.65
C THR A 99 19.19 -1.85 -4.21
N LEU A 100 19.30 -1.74 -5.55
CA LEU A 100 19.63 -0.47 -6.20
C LEU A 100 18.53 0.56 -5.95
N CYS A 101 17.25 0.19 -6.07
CA CYS A 101 16.13 1.08 -5.76
C CYS A 101 16.15 1.55 -4.30
N LEU A 102 16.49 0.66 -3.37
CA LEU A 102 16.65 0.97 -1.95
C LEU A 102 17.78 1.98 -1.72
N LEU A 103 18.95 1.76 -2.32
CA LEU A 103 20.07 2.70 -2.24
C LEU A 103 19.68 4.06 -2.82
N THR A 104 19.02 4.10 -3.97
CA THR A 104 18.52 5.33 -4.58
C THR A 104 17.53 6.04 -3.65
N CYS A 105 16.60 5.33 -3.02
CA CYS A 105 15.67 5.93 -2.07
C CYS A 105 16.39 6.55 -0.86
N TRP A 106 17.40 5.87 -0.30
CA TRP A 106 18.22 6.42 0.78
C TRP A 106 18.96 7.69 0.36
N VAL A 107 19.56 7.69 -0.83
CA VAL A 107 20.26 8.85 -1.38
C VAL A 107 19.28 10.01 -1.62
N LEU A 108 18.10 9.73 -2.20
CA LEU A 108 17.06 10.74 -2.41
C LEU A 108 16.56 11.31 -1.09
N VAL A 109 16.29 10.48 -0.07
CA VAL A 109 15.89 10.95 1.26
C VAL A 109 16.99 11.77 1.90
N TYR A 110 18.25 11.33 1.82
CA TYR A 110 19.39 12.10 2.32
C TYR A 110 19.47 13.48 1.64
N PHE A 111 19.35 13.56 0.31
CA PHE A 111 19.31 14.84 -0.39
C PHE A 111 18.06 15.65 -0.04
N CYS A 112 16.89 15.03 0.08
CA CYS A 112 15.69 15.74 0.52
C CYS A 112 15.91 16.35 1.89
N LEU A 113 16.43 15.61 2.87
CA LEU A 113 16.68 16.09 4.23
C LEU A 113 17.83 17.10 4.30
N THR A 114 18.92 16.91 3.56
CA THR A 114 20.04 17.85 3.55
C THR A 114 19.73 19.10 2.76
N LEU A 115 19.04 19.04 1.62
CA LEU A 115 18.54 20.24 0.94
C LEU A 115 17.52 21.00 1.80
N LEU A 116 16.71 20.25 2.56
CA LEU A 116 15.75 20.76 3.55
C LEU A 116 16.40 21.37 4.78
N ALA A 117 17.53 20.82 5.25
CA ALA A 117 18.27 21.29 6.41
C ALA A 117 19.35 22.34 6.09
N LEU A 118 19.96 22.29 4.90
CA LEU A 118 20.98 23.23 4.43
C LEU A 118 20.41 24.43 3.67
N GLY A 119 19.12 24.42 3.29
CA GLY A 119 18.48 25.54 2.59
C GLY A 119 19.37 26.08 1.47
N LEU A 120 19.68 25.27 0.45
CA LEU A 120 20.68 25.69 -0.53
C LEU A 120 20.31 27.06 -1.15
N PRO A 121 21.29 27.98 -1.22
CA PRO A 121 21.11 29.37 -1.64
C PRO A 121 20.88 29.42 -3.16
N GLY A 122 19.62 29.31 -3.55
CA GLY A 122 19.19 29.33 -4.96
C GLY A 122 18.58 30.65 -5.44
N SER A 123 18.45 31.66 -4.57
CA SER A 123 18.48 33.07 -4.94
C SER A 123 18.67 33.94 -3.70
N GLN A 124 19.80 34.64 -3.68
CA GLN A 124 20.26 35.64 -2.69
C GLN A 124 20.86 35.09 -1.39
N LEU A 125 22.20 35.06 -1.40
CA LEU A 125 23.02 35.80 -0.44
C LEU A 125 22.21 36.55 0.64
N SER A 126 22.07 35.95 1.80
CA SER A 126 22.06 36.71 3.05
C SER A 126 22.70 35.86 4.13
N THR A 127 23.99 36.14 4.29
CA THR A 127 24.68 36.17 5.57
C THR A 127 23.71 36.33 6.74
N ALA A 128 23.74 35.34 7.62
CA ALA A 128 23.60 35.47 9.06
C ALA A 128 22.95 36.78 9.54
N SER A 129 21.62 36.75 9.68
CA SER A 129 20.96 37.41 10.80
C SER A 129 19.97 36.43 11.40
N PHE A 130 20.36 35.91 12.56
CA PHE A 130 19.51 35.17 13.49
C PHE A 130 18.40 36.13 13.95
N GLY A 131 17.30 36.17 13.19
CA GLY A 131 16.19 37.08 13.46
C GLY A 131 14.91 36.57 12.84
N SER A 132 14.06 35.95 13.66
CA SER A 132 12.59 35.91 13.60
C SER A 132 11.87 35.68 12.25
N HIS A 133 12.55 35.22 11.19
CA HIS A 133 11.92 34.77 9.97
C HIS A 133 11.55 33.30 10.13
N ALA A 134 10.24 33.07 10.30
CA ALA A 134 9.63 31.75 10.28
C ALA A 134 10.27 30.91 9.17
N ALA A 135 10.93 29.82 9.56
CA ALA A 135 11.49 28.84 8.65
C ALA A 135 10.39 28.42 7.69
N ARG A 136 10.47 28.84 6.42
CA ARG A 136 9.52 28.41 5.41
C ARG A 136 9.64 26.90 5.26
N PRO A 137 8.52 26.16 5.09
CA PRO A 137 8.60 24.78 4.68
C PRO A 137 9.49 24.71 3.42
N PRO A 138 10.48 23.83 3.39
CA PRO A 138 11.29 23.54 2.23
C PRO A 138 10.38 23.33 1.03
N GLN A 139 10.67 23.95 -0.11
CA GLN A 139 9.77 23.96 -1.27
C GLN A 139 9.31 22.57 -1.69
N ILE A 140 10.17 21.56 -1.50
CA ILE A 140 9.87 20.16 -1.78
C ILE A 140 8.68 19.60 -0.98
N VAL A 141 8.46 20.06 0.26
CA VAL A 141 7.36 19.60 1.12
C VAL A 141 6.01 20.03 0.56
N TYR A 142 5.92 21.19 -0.10
CA TYR A 142 4.67 21.59 -0.75
C TYR A 142 4.31 20.61 -1.85
N PHE A 143 5.27 20.25 -2.72
CA PHE A 143 5.02 19.26 -3.77
C PHE A 143 4.66 17.89 -3.19
N THR A 144 5.45 17.36 -2.24
CA THR A 144 5.23 16.01 -1.70
C THR A 144 3.94 15.91 -0.87
N ALA A 145 3.47 17.00 -0.26
CA ALA A 145 2.21 17.02 0.47
C ALA A 145 0.98 17.21 -0.44
N THR A 146 1.07 17.98 -1.53
CA THR A 146 -0.09 18.27 -2.40
C THR A 146 -0.23 17.31 -3.58
N PHE A 147 0.87 16.82 -4.15
CA PHE A 147 0.85 15.93 -5.30
C PHE A 147 0.03 14.65 -5.09
N PRO A 148 0.06 13.99 -3.91
CA PRO A 148 -0.80 12.84 -3.65
C PRO A 148 -2.30 13.14 -3.83
N TYR A 149 -2.77 14.35 -3.50
CA TYR A 149 -4.17 14.71 -3.72
C TYR A 149 -4.51 14.81 -5.21
N VAL A 150 -3.61 15.32 -6.03
CA VAL A 150 -3.79 15.34 -7.50
C VAL A 150 -3.92 13.92 -8.02
N VAL A 151 -3.03 13.02 -7.58
CA VAL A 151 -3.08 11.60 -7.97
C VAL A 151 -4.38 10.94 -7.50
N LEU A 152 -4.80 11.14 -6.25
CA LEU A 152 -6.03 10.57 -5.72
C LEU A 152 -7.26 11.06 -6.49
N VAL A 153 -7.32 12.34 -6.87
CA VAL A 153 -8.43 12.88 -7.68
C VAL A 153 -8.45 12.26 -9.07
N VAL A 154 -7.29 12.15 -9.74
CA VAL A 154 -7.20 11.52 -11.07
C VAL A 154 -7.61 10.05 -11.01
N LEU A 155 -7.13 9.32 -10.00
CA LEU A 155 -7.48 7.91 -9.79
C LEU A 155 -8.96 7.74 -9.43
N LEU A 156 -9.55 8.65 -8.64
CA LEU A 156 -10.98 8.61 -8.35
C LEU A 156 -11.80 8.78 -9.63
N VAL A 157 -11.50 9.83 -10.41
CA VAL A 157 -12.19 10.10 -11.68
C VAL A 157 -12.08 8.90 -12.60
N ARG A 158 -10.88 8.30 -12.73
CA ARG A 158 -10.72 7.09 -13.53
C ARG A 158 -11.50 5.91 -12.96
N GLY A 159 -11.45 5.69 -11.65
CA GLY A 159 -12.10 4.59 -10.95
C GLY A 159 -13.61 4.62 -11.09
N VAL A 160 -14.26 5.76 -10.86
CA VAL A 160 -15.73 5.89 -10.94
C VAL A 160 -16.28 5.79 -12.37
N LEU A 161 -15.43 5.98 -13.39
CA LEU A 161 -15.80 5.80 -14.79
C LEU A 161 -15.72 4.33 -15.24
N LEU A 162 -15.15 3.44 -14.43
CA LEU A 162 -15.08 2.01 -14.74
C LEU A 162 -16.39 1.30 -14.33
N PRO A 163 -16.77 0.23 -15.06
CA PRO A 163 -17.94 -0.57 -14.69
C PRO A 163 -17.72 -1.22 -13.31
N GLY A 164 -18.79 -1.37 -12.52
CA GLY A 164 -18.70 -1.99 -11.19
C GLY A 164 -18.17 -1.11 -10.06
N ALA A 165 -17.71 0.12 -10.35
CA ALA A 165 -17.19 1.02 -9.33
C ALA A 165 -18.24 1.38 -8.26
N LEU A 166 -19.52 1.46 -8.64
CA LEU A 166 -20.63 1.74 -7.73
C LEU A 166 -20.78 0.65 -6.67
N ASP A 167 -20.68 -0.62 -7.05
CA ASP A 167 -20.79 -1.75 -6.12
C ASP A 167 -19.68 -1.71 -5.06
N GLY A 168 -18.48 -1.29 -5.48
CA GLY A 168 -17.38 -1.08 -4.55
C GLY A 168 -17.59 0.07 -3.57
N ILE A 169 -18.11 1.20 -4.04
CA ILE A 169 -18.45 2.33 -3.18
C ILE A 169 -19.59 1.97 -2.22
N ILE A 170 -20.59 1.22 -2.68
CA ILE A 170 -21.67 0.71 -1.83
C ILE A 170 -21.08 -0.20 -0.75
N TYR A 171 -20.21 -1.14 -1.11
CA TYR A 171 -19.56 -2.02 -0.14
C TYR A 171 -18.75 -1.24 0.90
N TYR A 172 -18.04 -0.19 0.49
CA TYR A 172 -17.28 0.67 1.40
C TYR A 172 -18.16 1.38 2.44
N LEU A 173 -19.33 1.88 2.01
CA LEU A 173 -20.19 2.72 2.84
C LEU A 173 -21.28 1.94 3.59
N LYS A 174 -21.60 0.72 3.17
CA LYS A 174 -22.69 -0.06 3.76
C LYS A 174 -22.35 -0.45 5.20
N PRO A 175 -23.04 0.10 6.22
CA PRO A 175 -22.72 -0.18 7.60
C PRO A 175 -23.27 -1.55 8.02
N ASP A 176 -22.45 -2.31 8.74
CA ASP A 176 -22.90 -3.48 9.50
C ASP A 176 -22.91 -3.13 10.99
N TRP A 177 -24.09 -2.73 11.48
CA TRP A 177 -24.29 -2.29 12.87
C TRP A 177 -24.01 -3.39 13.89
N SER A 178 -24.09 -4.66 13.50
CA SER A 178 -23.80 -5.79 14.40
C SER A 178 -22.33 -5.80 14.82
N LYS A 179 -21.43 -5.29 13.97
CA LYS A 179 -19.99 -5.22 14.24
C LYS A 179 -19.64 -4.21 15.32
N LEU A 180 -20.43 -3.17 15.52
CA LEU A 180 -20.17 -2.15 16.56
C LEU A 180 -20.28 -2.71 17.99
N ALA A 181 -21.01 -3.82 18.17
CA ALA A 181 -21.08 -4.53 19.44
C ALA A 181 -19.77 -5.28 19.77
N SER A 182 -18.91 -5.52 18.77
CA SER A 182 -17.62 -6.18 18.97
C SER A 182 -16.57 -5.19 19.48
N PRO A 183 -15.91 -5.47 20.63
CA PRO A 183 -14.82 -4.64 21.14
C PRO A 183 -13.66 -4.49 20.16
N GLN A 184 -13.43 -5.49 19.30
CA GLN A 184 -12.31 -5.50 18.35
C GLN A 184 -12.39 -4.31 17.38
N VAL A 185 -13.59 -3.95 16.91
CA VAL A 185 -13.77 -2.81 15.98
C VAL A 185 -13.31 -1.49 16.60
N TRP A 186 -13.48 -1.32 17.91
CA TRP A 186 -13.04 -0.13 18.63
C TRP A 186 -11.53 -0.14 18.88
N ILE A 187 -10.95 -1.31 19.15
CA ILE A 187 -9.50 -1.48 19.25
C ILE A 187 -8.85 -1.13 17.92
N ASP A 188 -9.37 -1.66 16.81
CA ASP A 188 -8.87 -1.40 15.47
C ASP A 188 -9.00 0.09 15.10
N ALA A 189 -10.15 0.71 15.39
CA ALA A 189 -10.37 2.14 15.16
C ALA A 189 -9.40 3.02 15.96
N GLY A 190 -9.20 2.71 17.24
CA GLY A 190 -8.23 3.42 18.09
C GLY A 190 -6.79 3.26 17.58
N THR A 191 -6.44 2.05 17.17
CA THR A 191 -5.12 1.70 16.62
C THR A 191 -4.86 2.43 15.30
N GLN A 192 -5.85 2.46 14.41
CA GLN A 192 -5.79 3.18 13.13
C GLN A 192 -5.49 4.66 13.34
N ILE A 193 -6.23 5.32 14.25
CA ILE A 193 -6.03 6.74 14.55
C ILE A 193 -4.68 7.00 15.21
N PHE A 194 -4.29 6.17 16.18
CA PHE A 194 -3.02 6.30 16.89
C PHE A 194 -1.82 6.26 15.93
N PHE A 195 -1.81 5.27 15.02
CA PHE A 195 -0.74 5.14 14.03
C PHE A 195 -0.85 6.14 12.88
N SER A 196 -2.05 6.54 12.46
CA SER A 196 -2.25 7.54 11.39
C SER A 196 -1.64 8.90 11.76
N TYR A 197 -1.69 9.30 13.04
CA TYR A 197 -1.05 10.53 13.52
C TYR A 197 0.37 10.32 14.05
N ALA A 198 0.87 9.07 14.11
CA ALA A 198 2.18 8.75 14.68
C ALA A 198 2.35 9.30 16.12
N ILE A 199 1.30 9.21 16.95
CA ILE A 199 1.28 9.80 18.29
C ILE A 199 2.37 9.16 19.15
N GLY A 200 3.13 9.98 19.88
CA GLY A 200 4.17 9.51 20.79
C GLY A 200 5.51 9.13 20.12
N LEU A 201 5.64 9.25 18.79
CA LEU A 201 6.93 9.02 18.09
C LEU A 201 7.88 10.24 18.12
N GLY A 202 7.41 11.38 18.66
CA GLY A 202 8.21 12.61 18.83
C GLY A 202 8.30 13.51 17.59
N ALA A 203 7.81 13.06 16.43
CA ALA A 203 7.82 13.87 15.19
C ALA A 203 6.99 15.16 15.32
N LEU A 204 5.74 15.05 15.79
CA LEU A 204 4.88 16.22 16.02
C LEU A 204 5.42 17.14 17.11
N THR A 205 6.03 16.58 18.17
CA THR A 205 6.70 17.36 19.22
C THR A 205 7.88 18.16 18.66
N ALA A 206 8.70 17.53 17.82
CA ALA A 206 9.82 18.20 17.16
C ALA A 206 9.33 19.30 16.21
N LEU A 207 8.33 19.03 15.37
CA LEU A 207 7.71 20.06 14.51
C LEU A 207 7.12 21.22 15.33
N GLY A 208 6.45 20.91 16.44
CA GLY A 208 5.91 21.89 17.37
C GLY A 208 6.99 22.80 17.99
N SER A 209 8.19 22.25 18.27
CA SER A 209 9.30 23.01 18.85
C SER A 209 9.88 24.10 17.93
N TYR A 210 9.67 23.99 16.62
CA TYR A 210 10.05 25.01 15.64
C TYR A 210 8.98 26.08 15.43
N ASN A 211 7.82 25.97 16.09
CA ASN A 211 6.72 26.89 15.92
C ASN A 211 6.90 28.17 16.76
N ARG A 212 6.17 29.23 16.41
CA ARG A 212 6.17 30.47 17.21
C ARG A 212 5.52 30.21 18.57
N PHE A 213 6.03 30.86 19.62
CA PHE A 213 5.53 30.70 20.99
C PHE A 213 4.03 30.99 21.13
N ASN A 214 3.53 32.04 20.48
CA ASN A 214 2.11 32.42 20.50
C ASN A 214 1.31 31.84 19.32
N ASN A 215 1.74 30.73 18.72
CA ASN A 215 0.99 30.08 17.65
C ASN A 215 -0.29 29.41 18.20
N ASN A 216 -1.40 29.51 17.46
CA ASN A 216 -2.64 28.85 17.84
C ASN A 216 -2.59 27.35 17.50
N CYS A 217 -1.95 26.57 18.37
CA CYS A 217 -1.80 25.13 18.19
C CYS A 217 -3.13 24.35 18.21
N TYR A 218 -4.17 24.87 18.88
CA TYR A 218 -5.50 24.24 18.88
C TYR A 218 -6.13 24.23 17.49
N LYS A 219 -6.05 25.36 16.78
CA LYS A 219 -6.53 25.46 15.40
C LYS A 219 -5.77 24.50 14.49
N ASP A 220 -4.45 24.46 14.62
CA ASP A 220 -3.60 23.58 13.80
C ASP A 220 -3.91 22.10 14.05
N ALA A 221 -4.12 21.71 15.32
CA ALA A 221 -4.48 20.34 15.68
C ALA A 221 -5.84 19.92 15.10
N ILE A 222 -6.85 20.79 15.15
CA ILE A 222 -8.18 20.52 14.56
C ILE A 222 -8.06 20.38 13.04
N ILE A 223 -7.34 21.29 12.38
CA ILE A 223 -7.15 21.24 10.92
C ILE A 223 -6.41 19.96 10.52
N LEU A 224 -5.32 19.62 11.23
CA LEU A 224 -4.57 18.40 10.99
C LEU A 224 -5.48 17.17 11.13
N ALA A 225 -6.35 17.17 12.14
CA ALA A 225 -7.26 16.07 12.38
C ALA A 225 -8.29 15.89 11.25
N LEU A 226 -8.92 16.99 10.85
CA LEU A 226 -9.90 16.99 9.76
C LEU A 226 -9.28 16.60 8.42
N ILE A 227 -8.08 17.11 8.10
CA ILE A 227 -7.38 16.76 6.87
C ILE A 227 -6.99 15.29 6.87
N ASN A 228 -6.35 14.80 7.93
CA ASN A 228 -5.90 13.40 7.98
C ASN A 228 -7.08 12.43 7.81
N SER A 229 -8.13 12.58 8.63
CA SER A 229 -9.31 11.71 8.57
C SER A 229 -10.09 11.88 7.26
N GLY A 230 -10.23 13.11 6.76
CA GLY A 230 -10.87 13.40 5.49
C GLY A 230 -10.13 12.77 4.30
N THR A 231 -8.80 12.82 4.30
CA THR A 231 -7.96 12.19 3.28
C THR A 231 -8.03 10.68 3.33
N SER A 232 -8.02 10.06 4.52
CA SER A 232 -8.22 8.62 4.65
C SER A 232 -9.59 8.17 4.14
N PHE A 233 -10.65 8.93 4.46
CA PHE A 233 -11.99 8.66 3.96
C PHE A 233 -12.08 8.80 2.43
N PHE A 234 -11.49 9.87 1.88
CA PHE A 234 -11.42 10.08 0.43
C PHE A 234 -10.63 8.99 -0.30
N ALA A 235 -9.49 8.56 0.25
CA ALA A 235 -8.69 7.46 -0.30
C ALA A 235 -9.48 6.13 -0.31
N GLY A 236 -10.39 5.93 0.65
CA GLY A 236 -11.33 4.81 0.65
C GLY A 236 -12.18 4.75 -0.62
N PHE A 237 -12.75 5.87 -1.08
CA PHE A 237 -13.48 5.92 -2.35
C PHE A 237 -12.59 5.54 -3.55
N VAL A 238 -11.34 6.02 -3.59
CA VAL A 238 -10.40 5.68 -4.66
C VAL A 238 -10.17 4.17 -4.71
N VAL A 239 -9.79 3.56 -3.58
CA VAL A 239 -9.48 2.13 -3.50
C VAL A 239 -10.71 1.28 -3.84
N PHE A 240 -11.86 1.55 -3.21
CA PHE A 240 -13.05 0.72 -3.40
C PHE A 240 -13.70 0.91 -4.77
N SER A 241 -13.55 2.07 -5.43
CA SER A 241 -14.00 2.23 -6.82
C SER A 241 -13.23 1.30 -7.78
N ILE A 242 -11.92 1.14 -7.57
CA ILE A 242 -11.07 0.26 -8.39
C ILE A 242 -11.32 -1.21 -8.02
N LEU A 243 -11.47 -1.55 -6.74
CA LEU A 243 -11.80 -2.91 -6.31
C LEU A 243 -13.16 -3.37 -6.84
N GLY A 244 -14.16 -2.48 -6.92
CA GLY A 244 -15.46 -2.80 -7.52
C GLY A 244 -15.35 -3.17 -9.00
N PHE A 245 -14.52 -2.45 -9.75
CA PHE A 245 -14.19 -2.82 -11.13
C PHE A 245 -13.49 -4.19 -11.21
N MET A 246 -12.48 -4.43 -10.35
CA MET A 246 -11.78 -5.72 -10.34
C MET A 246 -12.72 -6.90 -10.01
N ALA A 247 -13.62 -6.72 -9.05
CA ALA A 247 -14.63 -7.71 -8.69
C ALA A 247 -15.55 -8.03 -9.87
N THR A 248 -15.97 -6.99 -10.61
CA THR A 248 -16.84 -7.12 -11.78
C THR A 248 -16.16 -7.84 -12.94
N GLU A 249 -14.91 -7.49 -13.26
CA GLU A 249 -14.15 -8.14 -14.33
C GLU A 249 -13.85 -9.62 -14.04
N GLN A 250 -13.66 -9.98 -12.76
CA GLN A 250 -13.41 -11.36 -12.34
C GLN A 250 -14.71 -12.16 -12.10
N GLY A 251 -15.86 -11.50 -12.04
CA GLY A 251 -17.15 -12.13 -11.73
C GLY A 251 -17.24 -12.65 -10.30
N VAL A 252 -16.55 -12.03 -9.34
CA VAL A 252 -16.51 -12.44 -7.92
C VAL A 252 -17.08 -11.37 -7.00
N HIS A 253 -17.50 -11.76 -5.80
CA HIS A 253 -17.93 -10.79 -4.79
C HIS A 253 -16.75 -9.94 -4.31
N ILE A 254 -16.98 -8.65 -4.09
CA ILE A 254 -15.93 -7.69 -3.76
C ILE A 254 -15.10 -8.05 -2.52
N SER A 255 -15.69 -8.75 -1.53
CA SER A 255 -14.95 -9.20 -0.36
C SER A 255 -13.74 -10.07 -0.72
N LYS A 256 -13.82 -10.87 -1.81
CA LYS A 256 -12.73 -11.74 -2.26
C LYS A 256 -11.56 -10.99 -2.87
N VAL A 257 -11.80 -9.86 -3.53
CA VAL A 257 -10.72 -9.02 -4.06
C VAL A 257 -10.17 -8.06 -3.02
N ALA A 258 -10.99 -7.66 -2.04
CA ALA A 258 -10.59 -6.79 -0.94
C ALA A 258 -9.68 -7.49 0.09
N GLU A 259 -9.88 -8.80 0.31
CA GLU A 259 -9.04 -9.64 1.18
C GLU A 259 -7.61 -9.80 0.66
N SER A 260 -7.34 -9.53 -0.63
CA SER A 260 -6.00 -9.66 -1.22
C SER A 260 -4.99 -8.60 -0.70
N GLY A 261 -5.45 -7.68 0.15
CA GLY A 261 -4.62 -6.75 0.90
C GLY A 261 -4.05 -7.38 2.17
N LYS A 262 -2.95 -8.16 2.01
CA LYS A 262 -1.93 -8.33 3.06
C LYS A 262 -2.31 -9.22 4.27
N ASP A 263 -2.90 -10.38 4.05
CA ASP A 263 -2.87 -11.47 5.03
C ASP A 263 -2.34 -12.76 4.39
N PRO A 264 -1.44 -13.52 5.04
CA PRO A 264 -1.16 -14.89 4.62
C PRO A 264 -2.48 -15.69 4.63
N PRO A 265 -2.67 -16.66 3.72
CA PRO A 265 -3.91 -17.43 3.65
C PRO A 265 -4.23 -17.99 5.03
N ALA A 266 -5.45 -17.71 5.51
CA ALA A 266 -5.92 -18.22 6.78
C ALA A 266 -5.73 -19.75 6.81
N PRO A 267 -5.24 -20.32 7.93
CA PRO A 267 -5.11 -21.77 8.04
C PRO A 267 -6.49 -22.41 7.78
N PRO A 268 -6.52 -23.56 7.06
CA PRO A 268 -7.77 -24.20 6.69
C PRO A 268 -8.61 -24.49 7.92
N SER A 269 -9.91 -24.21 7.82
CA SER A 269 -10.89 -24.51 8.87
C SER A 269 -10.81 -25.98 9.30
N PRO A 270 -11.10 -26.32 10.57
CA PRO A 270 -10.99 -27.70 11.10
C PRO A 270 -11.76 -28.76 10.30
N SER A 271 -12.77 -28.37 9.51
CA SER A 271 -13.52 -29.26 8.61
C SER A 271 -12.75 -29.69 7.36
N GLN A 272 -11.66 -29.01 7.00
CA GLN A 272 -10.77 -29.40 5.89
C GLN A 272 -9.60 -30.28 6.36
N ALA A 273 -9.27 -30.29 7.67
CA ALA A 273 -8.21 -31.12 8.24
C ALA A 273 -8.62 -32.60 8.40
N SER A 274 -9.91 -32.91 8.45
CA SER A 274 -10.42 -34.27 8.62
C SER A 274 -10.31 -35.18 7.39
N GLY A 275 -9.88 -34.65 6.24
CA GLY A 275 -9.72 -35.43 5.00
C GLY A 275 -8.30 -35.95 4.71
N ALA A 276 -7.28 -35.47 5.44
CA ALA A 276 -5.86 -35.72 5.12
C ALA A 276 -5.19 -36.80 6.00
N ALA A 277 -5.95 -37.52 6.82
CA ALA A 277 -5.44 -38.58 7.68
C ALA A 277 -5.68 -39.96 7.05
N ALA A 278 -4.80 -40.40 6.13
CA ALA A 278 -4.45 -41.82 5.93
C ALA A 278 -3.49 -42.03 4.73
N VAL A 279 -2.17 -41.86 4.94
CA VAL A 279 -1.17 -42.77 4.33
C VAL A 279 0.07 -42.79 5.23
N PRO A 280 0.39 -43.89 5.93
CA PRO A 280 1.64 -44.01 6.66
C PRO A 280 2.77 -44.35 5.66
N ARG A 281 3.86 -43.57 5.65
CA ARG A 281 5.09 -43.97 4.97
C ARG A 281 6.01 -44.66 5.97
N ILE A 282 6.38 -45.88 5.59
CA ILE A 282 7.56 -46.62 6.06
C ILE A 282 8.81 -45.86 5.64
#